data_AF-A0A9E5H137-F1
#
_entry.id   AF-A0A9E5H137-F1
#
_cell.length_a   1.000
_cell.length_b   1.000
_cell.length_c   1.000
_cell.angle_alpha   90.00
_cell.angle_beta   90.00
_cell.angle_gamma   90.00
#
_symmetry.space_group_name_H-M   'P 1'
#
loop_
_entity.id
_entity.type
_entity.pdbx_description
1 polymer ?
#
loop_
_entity_poly.entity_id
_entity_poly.type
_entity_poly.pdbx_seq_one_letter_code
_entity_poly.pdbx_strand_id
1 'polypeptide(L)'
;MNSLLSDLYTLEGRIGRLYYLWRFILLCVLAFGLFFTAIMGEPILRRSLSNDFVFHSIMISYFLFMAVMSLLPHFTLMTRRVHDFNFSGWVIFILFILSIAITVPLIMHLGIEGGVNTALILNGCIWGMFVFALLFWPGSEGANKYGHGNALYHTSIKPSKKEQVMKKASSRKSFYAILAAPIPEDSLYIFKHLKTEYKDIQKINIPEDRQKIEFIVVGYSDLNESKLRKILSGFGIGVRAVRKSRQ
;
A
#
# COMPACT_ATOMS: atom_id res chain seq x y z
N MET A 1 -16.32 12.57 1.65
CA MET A 1 -16.96 11.75 2.70
C MET A 1 -17.05 10.25 2.36
N ASN A 2 -16.52 9.80 1.20
CA ASN A 2 -16.70 8.42 0.73
C ASN A 2 -15.53 7.45 0.97
N SER A 3 -14.40 7.89 1.56
CA SER A 3 -13.21 7.02 1.65
C SER A 3 -13.25 5.99 2.78
N LEU A 4 -13.94 6.27 3.89
CA LEU A 4 -13.86 5.45 5.09
C LEU A 4 -14.78 4.23 5.03
N LEU A 5 -15.99 4.39 4.51
CA LEU A 5 -16.92 3.29 4.29
C LEU A 5 -16.43 2.35 3.19
N SER A 6 -15.99 2.86 2.04
CA SER A 6 -15.43 2.02 0.97
C SER A 6 -14.24 1.18 1.45
N ASP A 7 -13.43 1.77 2.33
CA ASP A 7 -12.27 1.13 2.93
C ASP A 7 -12.60 0.04 3.95
N LEU A 8 -13.79 0.09 4.56
CA LEU A 8 -14.29 -0.92 5.49
C LEU A 8 -14.92 -2.11 4.76
N TYR A 9 -15.28 -1.98 3.49
CA TYR A 9 -15.87 -3.08 2.71
C TYR A 9 -14.94 -3.66 1.64
N THR A 10 -13.77 -3.08 1.42
CA THR A 10 -12.76 -3.67 0.54
C THR A 10 -12.02 -4.84 1.21
N LEU A 11 -11.88 -5.94 0.47
CA LEU A 11 -11.05 -7.10 0.85
C LEU A 11 -9.62 -6.98 0.31
N GLU A 12 -9.39 -6.02 -0.59
CA GLU A 12 -8.12 -5.87 -1.27
C GLU A 12 -7.08 -5.15 -0.41
N GLY A 13 -5.82 -5.45 -0.69
CA GLY A 13 -4.71 -4.81 -0.02
C GLY A 13 -4.32 -5.45 1.31
N ARG A 14 -3.34 -4.82 1.94
CA ARG A 14 -2.85 -5.12 3.28
C ARG A 14 -3.20 -3.99 4.23
N ILE A 15 -3.22 -4.27 5.52
CA ILE A 15 -3.36 -3.24 6.55
C ILE A 15 -2.27 -3.40 7.62
N GLY A 16 -1.57 -2.31 7.88
CA GLY A 16 -0.57 -2.26 8.95
C GLY A 16 -1.19 -2.31 10.33
N ARG A 17 -0.42 -2.78 11.31
CA ARG A 17 -0.83 -3.01 12.70
C ARG A 17 -1.54 -1.81 13.34
N LEU A 18 -0.97 -0.61 13.22
CA LEU A 18 -1.51 0.59 13.86
C LEU A 18 -2.86 1.00 13.24
N TYR A 19 -2.96 0.93 11.90
CA TYR A 19 -4.21 1.20 11.19
C TYR A 19 -5.27 0.14 11.50
N TYR A 20 -4.87 -1.14 11.59
CA TYR A 20 -5.75 -2.22 12.00
C TYR A 20 -6.29 -1.99 13.41
N LEU A 21 -5.43 -1.66 14.39
CA LEU A 21 -5.83 -1.38 15.76
C LEU A 21 -6.85 -0.24 15.84
N TRP A 22 -6.57 0.92 15.22
CA TRP A 22 -7.49 2.06 15.29
C TRP A 22 -8.84 1.77 14.65
N ARG A 23 -8.86 1.06 13.50
CA ARG A 23 -10.11 0.67 12.85
C ARG A 23 -10.87 -0.40 13.64
N PHE A 24 -10.16 -1.34 14.25
CA PHE A 24 -10.74 -2.33 15.13
C PHE A 24 -11.40 -1.67 16.34
N ILE A 25 -10.71 -0.75 17.04
CA ILE A 25 -11.29 0.03 18.15
C ILE A 25 -12.53 0.79 17.70
N LEU A 26 -12.48 1.47 16.54
CA LEU A 26 -13.63 2.19 15.99
C LEU A 26 -14.83 1.25 15.79
N LEU A 27 -14.61 0.07 15.20
CA LEU A 27 -15.67 -0.91 15.01
C LEU A 27 -16.19 -1.48 16.33
N CYS A 28 -15.32 -1.70 17.32
CA CYS A 28 -15.76 -2.10 18.65
C CYS A 28 -16.65 -1.04 19.30
N VAL A 29 -16.25 0.23 19.24
CA VAL A 29 -17.06 1.35 19.78
C VAL A 29 -18.41 1.44 19.07
N LEU A 30 -18.45 1.30 17.74
CA LEU A 30 -19.71 1.26 16.99
C LEU A 30 -20.57 0.06 17.38
N ALA A 31 -20.00 -1.13 17.49
CA ALA A 31 -20.71 -2.33 17.91
C ALA A 31 -21.26 -2.20 19.33
N PHE A 32 -20.48 -1.66 20.26
CA PHE A 32 -20.92 -1.38 21.63
C PHE A 32 -22.03 -0.34 21.67
N GLY A 33 -21.93 0.75 20.91
CA GLY A 33 -22.97 1.77 20.84
C GLY A 33 -24.29 1.22 20.35
N LEU A 34 -24.25 0.38 19.33
CA LEU A 34 -25.44 -0.26 18.79
C LEU A 34 -26.01 -1.37 19.70
N PHE A 35 -25.15 -2.11 20.39
CA PHE A 35 -25.58 -3.03 21.44
C PHE A 35 -26.26 -2.29 22.61
N PHE A 36 -25.73 -1.12 22.97
CA PHE A 36 -26.32 -0.26 24.00
C PHE A 36 -27.71 0.24 23.59
N THR A 37 -27.93 0.58 22.31
CA THR A 37 -29.27 0.92 21.82
C THR A 37 -30.25 -0.26 21.89
N ALA A 38 -29.78 -1.50 21.73
CA ALA A 38 -30.60 -2.69 21.93
C ALA A 38 -31.08 -2.80 23.39
N ILE A 39 -30.17 -2.63 24.35
CA ILE A 39 -30.46 -2.72 25.79
C ILE A 39 -31.40 -1.61 26.23
N MET A 40 -31.11 -0.36 25.84
CA MET A 40 -31.90 0.79 26.27
C MET A 40 -33.24 0.87 25.55
N GLY A 41 -33.33 0.35 24.32
CA GLY A 41 -34.55 0.31 23.52
C GLY A 41 -35.52 -0.80 23.95
N GLU A 42 -35.01 -1.93 24.46
CA GLU A 42 -35.81 -3.08 24.91
C GLU A 42 -37.01 -2.69 25.80
N PRO A 43 -36.84 -1.94 26.90
CA PRO A 43 -37.96 -1.66 27.80
C PRO A 43 -39.01 -0.74 27.16
N ILE A 44 -38.59 0.15 26.26
CA ILE A 44 -39.48 1.06 25.53
C ILE A 44 -40.31 0.25 24.52
N LEU A 45 -39.64 -0.64 23.78
CA LEU A 45 -40.26 -1.49 22.77
C LEU A 45 -41.23 -2.49 23.43
N ARG A 46 -40.84 -3.08 24.55
CA ARG A 46 -41.67 -4.03 25.32
C ARG A 46 -42.92 -3.40 25.92
N ARG A 47 -42.86 -2.12 26.32
CA ARG A 47 -44.05 -1.38 26.76
C ARG A 47 -44.98 -1.02 25.61
N SER A 48 -44.42 -0.80 24.42
CA SER A 48 -45.16 -0.34 23.24
C SER A 48 -45.84 -1.49 22.49
N LEU A 49 -45.31 -2.71 22.61
CA LEU A 49 -45.82 -3.89 21.92
C LEU A 49 -46.48 -4.83 22.93
N SER A 50 -47.80 -5.02 22.80
CA SER A 50 -48.56 -5.96 23.64
C SER A 50 -48.42 -7.42 23.20
N ASN A 51 -47.93 -7.66 21.99
CA ASN A 51 -47.80 -8.99 21.41
C ASN A 51 -46.34 -9.48 21.50
N ASP A 52 -46.12 -10.50 22.34
CA ASP A 52 -44.80 -11.09 22.56
C ASP A 52 -44.17 -11.60 21.27
N PHE A 53 -44.93 -12.23 20.37
CA PHE A 53 -44.39 -12.73 19.10
C PHE A 53 -43.84 -11.59 18.23
N VAL A 54 -44.57 -10.47 18.14
CA VAL A 54 -44.13 -9.28 17.38
C VAL A 54 -42.88 -8.67 18.01
N PHE A 55 -42.86 -8.55 19.34
CA PHE A 55 -41.68 -8.06 20.07
C PHE A 55 -40.43 -8.90 19.79
N HIS A 56 -40.51 -10.23 19.96
CA HIS A 56 -39.38 -11.12 19.71
C HIS A 56 -38.93 -11.08 18.24
N SER A 57 -39.87 -11.00 17.30
CA SER A 57 -39.55 -10.89 15.87
C SER A 57 -38.75 -9.63 15.57
N ILE A 58 -39.15 -8.48 16.11
CA ILE A 58 -38.43 -7.21 15.94
C ILE A 58 -37.05 -7.27 16.58
N MET A 59 -36.94 -7.82 17.80
CA MET A 59 -35.65 -7.96 18.47
C MET A 59 -34.71 -8.87 17.69
N ILE A 60 -35.18 -10.01 17.18
CA ILE A 60 -34.38 -10.92 16.35
C ILE A 60 -33.96 -10.22 15.05
N SER A 61 -34.86 -9.55 14.35
CA SER A 61 -34.53 -8.81 13.12
C SER A 61 -33.48 -7.71 13.39
N TYR A 62 -33.63 -6.98 14.50
CA TYR A 62 -32.67 -5.97 14.92
C TYR A 62 -31.31 -6.59 15.23
N PHE A 63 -31.25 -7.69 16.00
CA PHE A 63 -30.02 -8.42 16.31
C PHE A 63 -29.33 -8.96 15.06
N LEU A 64 -30.08 -9.50 14.09
CA LEU A 64 -29.53 -9.98 12.82
C LEU A 64 -28.96 -8.83 11.99
N PHE A 65 -29.70 -7.72 11.85
CA PHE A 65 -29.23 -6.53 11.18
C PHE A 65 -27.92 -6.02 11.82
N MET A 66 -27.93 -5.97 13.15
CA MET A 66 -26.78 -5.58 13.95
C MET A 66 -25.57 -6.46 13.72
N ALA A 67 -25.76 -7.78 13.78
CA ALA A 67 -24.71 -8.75 13.53
C ALA A 67 -24.11 -8.55 12.13
N VAL A 68 -24.92 -8.39 11.09
CA VAL A 68 -24.44 -8.19 9.72
C VAL A 68 -23.65 -6.88 9.59
N MET A 69 -24.19 -5.78 10.14
CA MET A 69 -23.54 -4.46 10.08
C MET A 69 -22.21 -4.42 10.84
N SER A 70 -22.09 -5.15 11.95
CA SER A 70 -20.83 -5.21 12.71
C SER A 70 -19.85 -6.26 12.18
N LEU A 71 -20.32 -7.44 11.76
CA LEU A 71 -19.46 -8.56 11.41
C LEU A 71 -18.74 -8.33 10.07
N LEU A 72 -19.44 -7.82 9.05
CA LEU A 72 -18.84 -7.66 7.72
C LEU A 72 -17.58 -6.76 7.75
N PRO A 73 -17.61 -5.56 8.38
CA PRO A 73 -16.41 -4.73 8.52
C PRO A 73 -15.30 -5.37 9.36
N HIS A 74 -15.65 -6.23 10.33
CA HIS A 74 -14.64 -6.98 11.08
C HIS A 74 -13.95 -8.02 10.20
N PHE A 75 -14.73 -8.78 9.40
CA PHE A 75 -14.21 -9.77 8.48
C PHE A 75 -13.28 -9.15 7.43
N THR A 76 -13.63 -8.01 6.87
CA THR A 76 -12.82 -7.31 5.87
C THR A 76 -11.49 -6.82 6.47
N LEU A 77 -11.52 -6.23 7.67
CA LEU A 77 -10.30 -5.82 8.37
C LEU A 77 -9.41 -7.02 8.73
N MET A 78 -9.98 -8.09 9.26
CA MET A 78 -9.23 -9.31 9.58
C MET A 78 -8.63 -9.93 8.32
N THR A 79 -9.37 -9.97 7.22
CA THR A 79 -8.89 -10.47 5.92
C THR A 79 -7.67 -9.69 5.45
N ARG A 80 -7.74 -8.35 5.43
CA ARG A 80 -6.62 -7.49 5.05
C ARG A 80 -5.44 -7.61 6.01
N ARG A 81 -5.70 -7.92 7.28
CA ARG A 81 -4.64 -8.17 8.27
C ARG A 81 -3.98 -9.52 8.05
N VAL A 82 -4.73 -10.55 7.69
CA VAL A 82 -4.23 -11.87 7.30
C VAL A 82 -3.43 -11.81 5.99
N HIS A 83 -3.86 -10.97 5.04
CA HIS A 83 -3.08 -10.66 3.85
C HIS A 83 -1.72 -10.04 4.18
N ASP A 84 -1.60 -9.33 5.32
CA ASP A 84 -0.32 -8.80 5.79
C ASP A 84 0.66 -9.92 6.17
N PHE A 85 0.18 -11.11 6.50
CA PHE A 85 1.00 -12.31 6.76
C PHE A 85 1.16 -13.20 5.52
N ASN A 86 0.79 -12.73 4.33
CA ASN A 86 0.80 -13.49 3.07
C ASN A 86 -0.15 -14.70 3.04
N PHE A 87 -1.09 -14.78 3.98
CA PHE A 87 -2.14 -15.80 4.02
C PHE A 87 -3.39 -15.36 3.26
N SER A 88 -4.20 -16.33 2.87
CA SER A 88 -5.47 -16.10 2.18
C SER A 88 -6.56 -15.62 3.15
N GLY A 89 -7.38 -14.66 2.73
CA GLY A 89 -8.57 -14.23 3.49
C GLY A 89 -9.54 -15.38 3.84
N TRP A 90 -9.57 -16.43 3.01
CA TRP A 90 -10.35 -17.65 3.26
C TRP A 90 -10.03 -18.32 4.60
N VAL A 91 -8.83 -18.11 5.16
CA VAL A 91 -8.46 -18.61 6.49
C VAL A 91 -9.44 -18.09 7.56
N ILE A 92 -9.87 -16.83 7.48
CA ILE A 92 -10.82 -16.25 8.43
C ILE A 92 -12.17 -16.98 8.35
N PHE A 93 -12.64 -17.29 7.14
CA PHE A 93 -13.90 -17.99 6.93
C PHE A 93 -13.84 -19.43 7.44
N ILE A 94 -12.73 -20.14 7.20
CA ILE A 94 -12.51 -21.49 7.71
C ILE A 94 -12.50 -21.50 9.25
N LEU A 95 -11.80 -20.55 9.87
CA LEU A 95 -11.78 -20.41 11.33
C LEU A 95 -13.18 -20.11 11.89
N PHE A 96 -13.98 -19.34 11.17
CA PHE A 96 -15.38 -19.08 11.54
C PHE A 96 -16.26 -20.31 11.47
N ILE A 97 -16.21 -21.08 10.38
CA ILE A 97 -16.92 -22.36 10.28
C ILE A 97 -16.47 -23.30 11.39
N LEU A 98 -15.16 -23.42 11.63
CA LEU A 98 -14.61 -24.28 12.67
C LEU A 98 -15.10 -23.86 14.06
N SER A 99 -15.18 -22.56 14.33
CA SER A 99 -15.73 -22.06 15.59
C SER A 99 -17.17 -22.53 15.77
N ILE A 100 -18.03 -22.40 14.75
CA ILE A 100 -19.43 -22.84 14.81
C ILE A 100 -19.52 -24.36 14.99
N ALA A 101 -18.70 -25.12 14.26
CA ALA A 101 -18.65 -26.57 14.32
C ALA A 101 -18.24 -27.10 15.71
N ILE A 102 -17.48 -26.34 16.50
CA ILE A 102 -17.16 -26.66 17.89
C ILE A 102 -18.28 -26.18 18.84
N THR A 103 -18.89 -25.05 18.53
CA THR A 103 -19.88 -24.39 19.39
C THR A 103 -21.18 -25.20 19.46
N VAL A 104 -21.67 -25.71 18.33
CA VAL A 104 -22.96 -26.42 18.26
C VAL A 104 -22.96 -27.73 19.07
N PRO A 105 -21.98 -28.64 18.92
CA PRO A 105 -21.90 -29.85 19.74
C PRO A 105 -21.77 -29.56 21.24
N LEU A 106 -21.06 -28.49 21.60
CA LEU A 106 -20.91 -28.08 23.00
C LEU A 106 -22.25 -27.68 23.62
N ILE A 107 -23.09 -26.94 22.88
CA ILE A 107 -24.46 -26.61 23.31
C ILE A 107 -25.31 -27.87 23.46
N MET A 108 -25.21 -28.80 22.50
CA MET A 108 -25.95 -30.07 22.57
C MET A 108 -25.53 -30.93 23.77
N HIS A 109 -24.24 -30.91 24.14
CA HIS A 109 -23.72 -31.70 25.25
C HIS A 109 -24.08 -31.12 26.63
N LEU A 110 -24.03 -29.79 26.79
CA LEU A 110 -24.24 -29.10 28.06
C LEU A 110 -25.70 -28.66 28.29
N GLY A 111 -26.59 -28.88 27.31
CA GLY A 111 -27.96 -28.40 27.32
C GLY A 111 -28.06 -26.91 26.95
N ILE A 112 -29.26 -26.45 26.61
CA ILE A 112 -29.46 -25.11 26.02
C ILE A 112 -29.04 -23.99 26.97
N GLU A 113 -29.49 -24.01 28.23
CA GLU A 113 -29.26 -22.90 29.17
C GLU A 113 -27.79 -22.76 29.59
N GLY A 114 -27.14 -23.87 29.98
CA GLY A 114 -25.73 -23.87 30.38
C GLY A 114 -24.77 -23.87 29.18
N GLY A 115 -25.14 -24.57 28.12
CA GLY A 115 -24.34 -24.73 26.92
C GLY A 115 -24.20 -23.46 26.11
N VAL A 116 -25.28 -22.68 25.92
CA VAL A 116 -25.22 -21.43 25.14
C VAL A 116 -24.27 -20.42 25.78
N ASN A 117 -24.35 -20.19 27.08
CA ASN A 117 -23.46 -19.25 27.78
C ASN A 117 -22.01 -19.70 27.71
N THR A 118 -21.74 -20.98 28.00
CA THR A 118 -20.39 -21.55 27.96
C THR A 118 -19.79 -21.48 26.55
N ALA A 119 -20.59 -21.83 25.55
CA ALA A 119 -20.24 -21.75 24.14
C ALA A 119 -19.90 -20.33 23.69
N LEU A 120 -20.72 -19.34 24.06
CA LEU A 120 -20.48 -17.94 23.71
C LEU A 120 -19.21 -17.41 24.36
N ILE A 121 -18.98 -17.70 25.64
CA ILE A 121 -17.76 -17.28 26.36
C ILE A 121 -16.52 -17.91 25.72
N LEU A 122 -16.54 -19.22 25.49
CA LEU A 122 -15.40 -19.93 24.90
C LEU A 122 -15.09 -19.43 23.49
N ASN A 123 -16.13 -19.28 22.66
CA ASN A 123 -15.98 -18.78 21.29
C ASN A 123 -15.46 -17.32 21.30
N GLY A 124 -15.98 -16.48 22.21
CA GLY A 124 -15.48 -15.13 22.45
C GLY A 124 -14.00 -15.10 22.86
N CYS A 125 -13.57 -16.00 23.74
CA CYS A 125 -12.16 -16.14 24.13
C CYS A 125 -11.28 -16.57 22.95
N ILE A 126 -11.70 -17.55 22.16
CA ILE A 126 -10.96 -18.03 20.98
C ILE A 126 -10.78 -16.91 19.97
N TRP A 127 -11.87 -16.20 19.62
CA TRP A 127 -11.80 -15.05 18.72
C TRP A 127 -11.01 -13.89 19.29
N GLY A 128 -11.15 -13.61 20.59
CA GLY A 128 -10.36 -12.61 21.29
C GLY A 128 -8.88 -12.89 21.17
N MET A 129 -8.45 -14.11 21.47
CA MET A 129 -7.05 -14.55 21.31
C MET A 129 -6.57 -14.42 19.86
N PHE A 130 -7.39 -14.80 18.89
CA PHE A 130 -7.06 -14.67 17.48
C PHE A 130 -6.87 -13.20 17.06
N VAL A 131 -7.77 -12.30 17.47
CA VAL A 131 -7.64 -10.86 17.21
C VAL A 131 -6.40 -10.29 17.90
N PHE A 132 -6.13 -10.69 19.15
CA PHE A 132 -4.90 -10.29 19.84
C PHE A 132 -3.65 -10.78 19.10
N ALA A 133 -3.65 -12.01 18.58
CA ALA A 133 -2.56 -12.49 17.74
C ALA A 133 -2.38 -11.61 16.49
N LEU A 134 -3.47 -11.26 15.79
CA LEU A 134 -3.43 -10.35 14.64
C LEU A 134 -2.89 -8.96 15.00
N LEU A 135 -3.16 -8.47 16.22
CA LEU A 135 -2.70 -7.17 16.72
C LEU A 135 -1.21 -7.15 17.06
N PHE A 136 -0.64 -8.24 17.58
CA PHE A 136 0.75 -8.25 18.05
C PHE A 136 1.72 -8.88 17.06
N TRP A 137 1.26 -9.77 16.18
CA TRP A 137 2.14 -10.45 15.25
C TRP A 137 2.69 -9.49 14.18
N PRO A 138 4.02 -9.44 13.97
CA PRO A 138 4.62 -8.59 12.93
C PRO A 138 4.27 -9.11 11.54
N GLY A 139 3.80 -8.22 10.67
CA GLY A 139 3.46 -8.56 9.28
C GLY A 139 4.65 -9.05 8.46
N SER A 140 4.40 -9.54 7.24
CA SER A 140 5.46 -9.88 6.31
C SER A 140 6.22 -8.63 5.86
N GLU A 141 7.55 -8.71 5.80
CA GLU A 141 8.36 -7.61 5.29
C GLU A 141 8.26 -7.49 3.76
N GLY A 142 8.32 -6.25 3.25
CA GLY A 142 8.29 -6.00 1.80
C GLY A 142 6.93 -6.25 1.14
N ALA A 143 6.92 -6.23 -0.19
CA ALA A 143 5.72 -6.49 -0.99
C ALA A 143 5.35 -7.98 -1.00
N ASN A 144 4.06 -8.29 -1.02
CA ASN A 144 3.54 -9.65 -1.21
C ASN A 144 2.41 -9.66 -2.25
N LYS A 145 1.81 -10.83 -2.52
CA LYS A 145 0.73 -10.99 -3.53
C LYS A 145 -0.50 -10.10 -3.30
N TYR A 146 -0.70 -9.61 -2.08
CA TYR A 146 -1.84 -8.80 -1.68
C TYR A 146 -1.53 -7.30 -1.61
N GLY A 147 -0.30 -6.87 -1.91
CA GLY A 147 0.05 -5.46 -2.00
C GLY A 147 1.46 -5.15 -1.55
N HIS A 148 1.85 -3.89 -1.77
CA HIS A 148 3.14 -3.37 -1.31
C HIS A 148 3.18 -3.32 0.22
N GLY A 149 4.36 -3.60 0.80
CA GLY A 149 4.56 -3.52 2.24
C GLY A 149 4.24 -2.11 2.75
N ASN A 150 3.82 -2.00 4.02
CA ASN A 150 3.48 -0.71 4.60
C ASN A 150 4.66 0.27 4.45
N ALA A 151 4.41 1.46 3.90
CA ALA A 151 5.44 2.48 3.60
C ALA A 151 6.30 2.88 4.81
N LEU A 152 5.80 2.65 6.04
CA LEU A 152 6.55 2.84 7.29
C LEU A 152 7.77 1.90 7.44
N TYR A 153 7.85 0.80 6.69
CA TYR A 153 9.05 -0.05 6.63
C TYR A 153 10.12 0.47 5.66
N HIS A 154 9.76 1.34 4.71
CA HIS A 154 10.75 1.94 3.79
C HIS A 154 11.63 3.01 4.46
N THR A 155 11.32 3.43 5.70
CA THR A 155 12.15 4.38 6.46
C THR A 155 13.15 3.73 7.41
N SER A 156 13.06 2.43 7.70
CA SER A 156 13.98 1.73 8.62
C SER A 156 15.03 0.86 7.95
N ILE A 157 14.92 0.58 6.65
CA ILE A 157 16.01 -0.08 5.91
C ILE A 157 17.09 0.99 5.71
N LYS A 158 18.12 0.99 6.57
CA LYS A 158 19.39 1.66 6.26
C LYS A 158 19.75 1.21 4.84
N PRO A 159 19.83 2.13 3.85
CA PRO A 159 20.12 1.75 2.48
C PRO A 159 21.39 0.90 2.49
N SER A 160 21.35 -0.24 1.80
CA SER A 160 22.49 -1.14 1.68
C SER A 160 23.74 -0.33 1.31
N LYS A 161 24.93 -0.77 1.74
CA LYS A 161 26.20 -0.10 1.37
C LYS A 161 26.29 0.13 -0.14
N LYS A 162 25.73 -0.79 -0.95
CA LYS A 162 25.60 -0.65 -2.42
C LYS A 162 24.68 0.50 -2.84
N GLU A 163 23.56 0.67 -2.17
CA GLU A 163 22.53 1.68 -2.47
C GLU A 163 22.95 3.08 -2.01
N GLN A 164 23.72 3.18 -0.91
CA GLN A 164 24.40 4.41 -0.51
C GLN A 164 25.49 4.80 -1.51
N VAL A 165 26.26 3.83 -2.02
CA VAL A 165 27.25 4.07 -3.08
C VAL A 165 26.56 4.48 -4.38
N MET A 166 25.43 3.86 -4.75
CA MET A 166 24.65 4.24 -5.93
C MET A 166 24.00 5.63 -5.80
N LYS A 167 23.43 6.00 -4.65
CA LYS A 167 22.93 7.36 -4.42
C LYS A 167 24.05 8.40 -4.38
N LYS A 168 25.22 8.07 -3.82
CA LYS A 168 26.40 8.96 -3.84
C LYS A 168 26.97 9.10 -5.26
N ALA A 169 26.91 8.05 -6.08
CA ALA A 169 27.26 8.09 -7.51
C ALA A 169 26.22 8.89 -8.32
N SER A 170 24.92 8.70 -8.08
CA SER A 170 23.82 9.43 -8.72
C SER A 170 23.76 10.91 -8.33
N SER A 171 24.32 11.29 -7.18
CA SER A 171 24.45 12.71 -6.78
C SER A 171 25.62 13.44 -7.45
N ARG A 172 26.45 12.75 -8.25
CA ARG A 172 27.44 13.43 -9.09
C ARG A 172 26.69 14.14 -10.21
N LYS A 173 26.69 15.47 -10.10
CA LYS A 173 26.11 16.44 -11.02
C LYS A 173 26.28 15.98 -12.48
N SER A 174 25.16 15.73 -13.16
CA SER A 174 25.12 15.59 -14.60
C SER A 174 25.55 16.92 -15.24
N PHE A 175 26.62 16.86 -16.03
CA PHE A 175 27.06 17.98 -16.85
C PHE A 175 26.50 17.82 -18.25
N TYR A 176 26.00 18.91 -18.82
CA TYR A 176 25.60 18.98 -20.22
C TYR A 176 26.69 19.73 -20.96
N ALA A 177 27.25 19.13 -22.01
CA ALA A 177 28.19 19.79 -22.90
C ALA A 177 27.42 20.26 -24.15
N ILE A 178 27.52 21.55 -24.49
CA ILE A 178 26.98 22.06 -25.74
C ILE A 178 28.14 22.14 -26.73
N LEU A 179 27.96 21.54 -27.90
CA LEU A 179 28.96 21.45 -28.96
C LEU A 179 28.52 22.38 -30.10
N ALA A 180 29.16 23.53 -30.22
CA ALA A 180 28.92 24.46 -31.32
C ALA A 180 30.17 24.49 -32.21
N ALA A 181 30.08 23.93 -33.41
CA ALA A 181 31.10 24.06 -34.44
C ALA A 181 30.46 24.17 -35.82
N PRO A 182 31.01 25.00 -36.73
CA PRO A 182 30.70 24.90 -38.14
C PRO A 182 31.09 23.51 -38.66
N ILE A 183 30.20 22.87 -39.41
CA ILE A 183 30.37 21.52 -39.98
C ILE A 183 31.04 21.68 -41.35
N PRO A 184 32.29 21.23 -41.56
CA PRO A 184 32.74 20.82 -42.88
C PRO A 184 32.10 19.47 -43.21
N GLU A 185 31.78 19.20 -44.47
CA GLU A 185 31.02 18.01 -44.93
C GLU A 185 31.58 16.65 -44.42
N ASP A 186 32.86 16.61 -44.04
CA ASP A 186 33.56 15.42 -43.50
C ASP A 186 33.17 15.03 -42.05
N SER A 187 32.44 15.88 -41.32
CA SER A 187 32.17 15.68 -39.88
C SER A 187 30.99 14.75 -39.55
N LEU A 188 30.30 14.21 -40.58
CA LEU A 188 29.28 13.17 -40.41
C LEU A 188 29.86 11.85 -39.85
N TYR A 189 31.14 11.58 -40.13
CA TYR A 189 31.87 10.42 -39.63
C TYR A 189 32.03 10.44 -38.10
N ILE A 190 32.29 11.62 -37.53
CA ILE A 190 32.49 11.82 -36.09
C ILE A 190 31.19 11.53 -35.32
N PHE A 191 30.05 12.00 -35.84
CA PHE A 191 28.75 11.73 -35.22
C PHE A 191 28.41 10.23 -35.24
N LYS A 192 28.73 9.53 -36.34
CA LYS A 192 28.53 8.08 -36.45
C LYS A 192 29.41 7.34 -35.44
N HIS A 193 30.69 7.69 -35.33
CA HIS A 193 31.63 7.07 -34.41
C HIS A 193 31.22 7.27 -32.94
N LEU A 194 30.85 8.51 -32.57
CA LEU A 194 30.35 8.84 -31.24
C LEU A 194 29.06 8.09 -30.94
N LYS A 195 28.10 7.98 -31.86
CA LYS A 195 26.84 7.25 -31.62
C LYS A 195 27.05 5.75 -31.38
N THR A 196 28.05 5.13 -32.02
CA THR A 196 28.44 3.74 -31.74
C THR A 196 29.03 3.56 -30.35
N GLU A 197 29.82 4.52 -29.88
CA GLU A 197 30.49 4.47 -28.58
C GLU A 197 29.55 4.92 -27.44
N TYR A 198 28.49 5.68 -27.76
CA TYR A 198 27.63 6.39 -26.83
C TYR A 198 26.14 6.33 -27.26
N LYS A 199 25.36 5.49 -26.56
CA LYS A 199 23.99 5.10 -26.95
C LYS A 199 22.92 6.21 -26.92
N ASP A 200 23.14 7.31 -26.19
CA ASP A 200 22.08 8.30 -25.87
C ASP A 200 22.18 9.63 -26.64
N ILE A 201 22.94 9.66 -27.74
CA ILE A 201 23.07 10.88 -28.56
C ILE A 201 21.80 11.07 -29.42
N GLN A 202 21.02 12.11 -29.11
CA GLN A 202 19.86 12.52 -29.91
C GLN A 202 20.21 13.67 -30.87
N LYS A 203 19.77 13.55 -32.12
CA LYS A 203 19.84 14.64 -33.11
C LYS A 203 18.54 15.43 -33.04
N ILE A 204 18.62 16.72 -32.71
CA ILE A 204 17.45 17.62 -32.72
C ILE A 204 17.53 18.46 -33.99
N ASN A 205 16.45 18.48 -34.78
CA ASN A 205 16.35 19.27 -36.00
C ASN A 205 15.72 20.63 -35.65
N ILE A 206 16.39 21.74 -35.98
CA ILE A 206 15.90 23.11 -35.78
C ILE A 206 15.65 23.70 -37.18
N PRO A 207 14.57 24.49 -37.39
CA PRO A 207 14.16 24.99 -38.71
C PRO A 207 15.21 25.90 -39.39
N GLU A 208 15.17 25.91 -40.73
CA GLU A 208 16.20 26.38 -41.68
C GLU A 208 16.46 27.90 -41.67
N ASP A 209 15.71 28.68 -40.90
CA ASP A 209 15.74 30.13 -40.84
C ASP A 209 16.83 30.70 -39.91
N ARG A 210 17.66 29.83 -39.28
CA ARG A 210 18.86 30.24 -38.54
C ARG A 210 20.12 29.58 -39.11
N GLN A 211 20.79 30.27 -40.03
CA GLN A 211 22.18 29.99 -40.37
C GLN A 211 23.10 30.29 -39.17
N LYS A 212 23.19 29.37 -38.21
CA LYS A 212 24.41 29.05 -37.44
C LYS A 212 24.14 27.91 -36.47
N ILE A 213 25.06 26.96 -36.52
CA ILE A 213 25.01 25.60 -36.01
C ILE A 213 25.09 25.55 -34.48
N GLU A 214 24.23 24.76 -33.85
CA GLU A 214 24.45 24.26 -32.49
C GLU A 214 24.00 22.80 -32.37
N PHE A 215 24.89 21.91 -31.91
CA PHE A 215 24.53 20.58 -31.42
C PHE A 215 24.35 20.63 -29.90
N ILE A 216 23.19 20.17 -29.42
CA ILE A 216 22.92 19.96 -28.00
C ILE A 216 23.28 18.49 -27.68
N VAL A 217 24.33 18.25 -26.89
CA VAL A 217 24.59 16.91 -26.35
C VAL A 217 23.83 16.74 -25.04
N VAL A 218 22.88 15.82 -25.04
CA VAL A 218 22.06 15.51 -23.88
C VAL A 218 22.72 14.39 -23.07
N GLY A 219 23.27 14.76 -21.91
CA GLY A 219 23.40 13.92 -20.73
C GLY A 219 24.61 12.97 -20.65
N TYR A 220 25.57 13.30 -19.79
CA TYR A 220 26.50 12.32 -19.22
C TYR A 220 26.65 12.50 -17.70
N SER A 221 26.47 11.41 -16.95
CA SER A 221 26.73 11.34 -15.50
C SER A 221 28.18 11.01 -15.16
N ASP A 222 28.95 10.42 -16.09
CA ASP A 222 30.23 9.76 -15.75
C ASP A 222 31.47 10.23 -16.54
N LEU A 223 31.34 11.20 -17.45
CA LEU A 223 32.48 11.74 -18.19
C LEU A 223 33.07 12.98 -17.49
N ASN A 224 34.37 12.91 -17.17
CA ASN A 224 35.14 14.02 -16.62
C ASN A 224 35.33 15.09 -17.72
N GLU A 225 34.98 16.36 -17.43
CA GLU A 225 35.04 17.49 -18.36
C GLU A 225 36.41 17.62 -19.05
N SER A 226 37.49 17.34 -18.32
CA SER A 226 38.86 17.41 -18.84
C SER A 226 39.12 16.39 -19.95
N LYS A 227 38.54 15.20 -19.85
CA LYS A 227 38.68 14.13 -20.85
C LYS A 227 37.88 14.48 -22.11
N LEU A 228 36.68 15.04 -21.94
CA LEU A 228 35.84 15.48 -23.05
C LEU A 228 36.50 16.64 -23.83
N ARG A 229 37.04 17.65 -23.12
CA ARG A 229 37.79 18.75 -23.74
C ARG A 229 38.99 18.27 -24.54
N LYS A 230 39.75 17.30 -24.03
CA LYS A 230 40.93 16.75 -24.69
C LYS A 230 40.60 16.04 -26.00
N ILE A 231 39.52 15.27 -26.02
CA ILE A 231 39.04 14.58 -27.23
C ILE A 231 38.61 15.63 -28.26
N LEU A 232 37.80 16.60 -27.85
CA LEU A 232 37.18 17.58 -28.76
C LEU A 232 38.16 18.64 -29.26
N SER A 233 39.19 18.99 -28.48
CA SER A 233 40.28 19.86 -28.94
C SER A 233 41.09 19.23 -30.07
N GLY A 234 41.17 17.89 -30.12
CA GLY A 234 41.80 17.17 -31.23
C GLY A 234 41.10 17.36 -32.57
N PHE A 235 39.82 17.78 -32.55
CA PHE A 235 39.01 18.06 -33.73
C PHE A 235 38.79 19.56 -33.98
N GLY A 236 39.48 20.44 -33.24
CA GLY A 236 39.32 21.90 -33.38
C GLY A 236 37.98 22.43 -32.83
N ILE A 237 37.26 21.63 -32.03
CA ILE A 237 35.92 22.00 -31.55
C ILE A 237 36.00 22.62 -30.15
N GLY A 238 35.44 23.82 -30.00
CA GLY A 238 35.32 24.50 -28.71
C GLY A 238 34.20 23.94 -27.83
N VAL A 239 34.49 23.64 -26.57
CA VAL A 239 33.49 23.17 -25.58
C VAL A 239 33.13 24.29 -24.62
N ARG A 240 31.84 24.63 -24.51
CA ARG A 240 31.31 25.51 -23.47
C ARG A 240 30.42 24.69 -22.53
N ALA A 241 30.83 24.58 -21.27
CA ALA A 241 30.01 23.95 -20.25
C ALA A 241 28.91 24.91 -19.82
N VAL A 242 27.64 24.50 -19.93
CA VAL A 242 26.51 25.27 -19.41
C VAL A 242 26.04 24.64 -18.11
N ARG A 243 26.19 25.38 -17.00
CA ARG A 243 25.74 24.95 -15.68
C ARG A 243 24.23 25.23 -15.59
N LYS A 244 23.42 24.20 -15.31
CA LYS A 244 21.99 24.40 -15.06
C LYS A 244 21.81 25.29 -13.82
N SER A 245 21.28 26.51 -13.99
CA SER A 245 20.77 27.28 -12.86
C SER A 245 19.53 26.59 -12.34
N ARG A 246 19.44 26.38 -11.02
CA ARG A 246 18.25 25.80 -10.39
C ARG A 246 17.05 26.69 -10.71
N GLN A 247 16.07 26.14 -11.43
CA GLN A 247 14.67 26.55 -11.37
C GLN A 247 13.91 25.41 -10.70
#